data_AF-A0A485B9B5-F1
#
_entry.id   AF-A0A485B9B5-F1
#
_cell.length_a   1.000
_cell.length_b   1.000
_cell.length_c   1.000
_cell.angle_alpha   90.00
_cell.angle_beta   90.00
_cell.angle_gamma   90.00
#
_symmetry.space_group_name_H-M   'P 1'
#
loop_
_entity.id
_entity.type
_entity.pdbx_description
1 polymer ?
#
loop_
_entity_poly.entity_id
_entity_poly.type
_entity_poly.pdbx_seq_one_letter_code
_entity_poly.pdbx_strand_id
1 'polypeptide(L)'
;MGFEQGGEVTRAAMVLLKYPSLELVEYQVARIATTMPYIPGFLSFRETPALMAAWQLLSQKPDLLFVDGHGISHPRRLGVASHFGLLVDVPTLWCGEKASVRPI
;
A
#
# COMPACT_ATOMS: atom_id res chain seq x y z
N MET A 1 3.15 2.61 -4.62
CA MET A 1 2.48 1.72 -5.61
C MET A 1 2.28 2.48 -6.91
N GLY A 2 1.86 1.83 -7.99
CA GLY A 2 1.58 2.56 -9.23
C GLY A 2 0.87 1.75 -10.31
N PHE A 3 0.56 2.43 -11.39
CA PHE A 3 -0.10 1.88 -12.57
C PHE A 3 0.86 1.92 -13.76
N GLU A 4 0.89 0.84 -14.53
CA GLU A 4 1.65 0.71 -15.78
C GLU A 4 0.66 0.55 -16.96
N GLN A 5 1.15 0.68 -18.20
CA GLN A 5 0.39 0.41 -19.43
C GLN A 5 -0.98 1.13 -19.47
N GLY A 6 -0.99 2.44 -19.20
CA GLY A 6 -2.23 3.23 -19.24
C GLY A 6 -3.26 2.86 -18.16
N GLY A 7 -2.88 2.09 -17.14
CA GLY A 7 -3.77 1.66 -16.07
C GLY A 7 -4.24 0.21 -16.17
N GLU A 8 -3.81 -0.54 -17.19
CA GLU A 8 -4.14 -1.96 -17.37
C GLU A 8 -3.40 -2.86 -16.38
N VAL A 9 -2.23 -2.44 -15.90
CA VAL A 9 -1.44 -3.19 -14.92
C VAL A 9 -1.28 -2.37 -13.65
N THR A 10 -1.60 -2.99 -12.51
CA THR A 10 -1.31 -2.44 -11.18
C THR A 10 -0.04 -3.09 -10.64
N ARG A 11 0.89 -2.25 -10.17
CA ARG A 11 2.18 -2.66 -9.62
C ARG A 11 2.31 -2.27 -8.16
N ALA A 12 2.75 -3.22 -7.35
CA ALA A 12 3.17 -3.00 -5.98
C ALA A 12 4.60 -3.47 -5.77
N ALA A 13 5.34 -2.76 -4.93
CA ALA A 13 6.63 -3.18 -4.44
C ALA A 13 6.59 -3.14 -2.90
N MET A 14 7.08 -4.20 -2.28
CA MET A 14 7.31 -4.28 -0.84
C MET A 14 8.78 -4.50 -0.58
N VAL A 15 9.32 -3.77 0.39
CA VAL A 15 10.72 -3.86 0.80
C VAL A 15 10.71 -4.15 2.29
N LEU A 16 11.38 -5.23 2.67
CA LEU A 16 11.51 -5.65 4.04
C LEU A 16 12.89 -5.26 4.57
N LEU A 17 12.88 -4.46 5.63
CA LEU A 17 14.07 -3.92 6.26
C LEU A 17 14.16 -4.42 7.70
N LYS A 18 15.37 -4.72 8.15
CA LYS A 18 15.64 -5.01 9.55
C LYS A 18 15.66 -3.71 10.35
N TYR A 19 15.07 -3.68 11.53
CA TYR A 19 15.15 -2.55 12.45
C TYR A 19 16.05 -2.90 13.66
N PRO A 20 16.95 -2.01 14.12
CA PRO A 20 17.13 -0.61 13.70
C PRO A 20 18.14 -0.41 12.55
N SER A 21 18.81 -1.45 12.05
CA SER A 21 19.92 -1.30 11.08
C SER A 21 19.51 -0.78 9.69
N LEU A 22 18.22 -0.92 9.34
CA LEU A 22 17.65 -0.66 8.01
C LEU A 22 18.32 -1.47 6.89
N GLU A 23 18.92 -2.60 7.24
CA GLU A 23 19.48 -3.53 6.27
C GLU A 23 18.35 -4.20 5.47
N LEU A 24 18.53 -4.27 4.16
CA LEU A 24 17.61 -4.96 3.26
C LEU A 24 17.62 -6.46 3.54
N VAL A 25 16.45 -7.00 3.87
CA VAL A 25 16.25 -8.44 4.05
C VAL A 25 15.74 -9.07 2.77
N GLU A 26 14.65 -8.52 2.21
CA GLU A 26 14.11 -8.95 0.92
C GLU A 26 13.29 -7.82 0.29
N TYR A 27 12.98 -7.96 -0.99
CA TYR A 27 11.99 -7.14 -1.66
C TYR A 27 11.20 -7.99 -2.64
N GLN A 28 9.94 -7.65 -2.83
CA GLN A 28 9.07 -8.31 -3.79
C GLN A 28 8.31 -7.29 -4.62
N VAL A 29 8.12 -7.62 -5.90
CA VAL A 29 7.37 -6.78 -6.83
C VAL A 29 6.28 -7.64 -7.46
N ALA A 30 5.03 -7.25 -7.24
CA ALA A 30 3.89 -7.84 -7.91
C ALA A 30 3.41 -6.92 -9.04
N ARG A 31 3.06 -7.54 -10.16
CA ARG A 31 2.34 -6.92 -11.28
C ARG A 31 1.14 -7.79 -11.58
N ILE A 32 -0.04 -7.19 -11.56
CA ILE A 32 -1.29 -7.88 -11.84
C ILE A 32 -2.13 -7.05 -12.79
N ALA A 33 -3.03 -7.70 -13.53
CA ALA A 33 -4.05 -6.99 -14.28
C ALA A 33 -4.90 -6.14 -13.33
N THR A 34 -5.16 -4.91 -13.72
CA THR A 34 -6.03 -3.99 -12.98
C THR A 34 -7.48 -4.40 -13.19
N THR A 35 -8.12 -4.91 -12.14
CA THR A 35 -9.49 -5.47 -12.23
C THR A 35 -10.59 -4.47 -11.84
N MET A 36 -10.23 -3.32 -11.27
CA MET A 36 -11.17 -2.30 -10.83
C MET A 36 -11.04 -1.02 -11.69
N PRO A 37 -12.14 -0.45 -12.20
CA PRO A 37 -12.10 0.83 -12.91
C PRO A 37 -11.71 1.98 -11.97
N TYR A 38 -11.26 3.10 -12.54
CA TYR A 38 -11.00 4.30 -11.75
C TYR A 38 -12.30 4.94 -11.29
N ILE A 39 -12.56 4.90 -9.98
CA ILE A 39 -13.67 5.62 -9.34
C ILE A 39 -13.07 6.56 -8.28
N PRO A 40 -13.30 7.89 -8.38
CA PRO A 40 -12.78 8.86 -7.42
C PRO A 40 -13.09 8.49 -5.96
N GLY A 41 -12.04 8.40 -5.14
CA GLY A 41 -12.13 8.07 -3.73
C GLY A 41 -12.30 6.57 -3.40
N PHE A 42 -12.16 5.68 -4.39
CA PHE A 42 -12.04 4.22 -4.24
C PHE A 42 -10.69 3.70 -4.73
N LEU A 43 -9.67 4.57 -4.81
CA LEU A 43 -8.35 4.21 -5.33
C LEU A 43 -7.71 3.04 -4.55
N SER A 44 -7.90 2.99 -3.23
CA SER A 44 -7.37 1.91 -2.40
C SER A 44 -7.82 0.53 -2.88
N PHE A 45 -9.09 0.35 -3.28
CA PHE A 45 -9.60 -0.91 -3.82
C PHE A 45 -8.92 -1.34 -5.12
N ARG A 46 -8.46 -0.37 -5.91
CA ARG A 46 -7.76 -0.61 -7.17
C ARG A 46 -6.30 -1.03 -6.94
N GLU A 47 -5.67 -0.55 -5.87
CA GLU A 47 -4.26 -0.80 -5.60
C GLU A 47 -4.02 -2.00 -4.65
N THR A 48 -4.92 -2.21 -3.69
CA THR A 48 -4.83 -3.26 -2.67
C THR A 48 -4.62 -4.67 -3.24
N PRO A 49 -5.23 -5.08 -4.37
CA PRO A 49 -4.96 -6.41 -4.94
C PRO A 49 -3.48 -6.62 -5.30
N ALA A 50 -2.79 -5.59 -5.79
CA ALA A 50 -1.35 -5.68 -6.07
C ALA A 50 -0.52 -5.72 -4.79
N LEU A 51 -0.91 -4.97 -3.74
CA LEU A 51 -0.28 -5.11 -2.41
C LEU A 51 -0.43 -6.53 -1.88
N MET A 52 -1.62 -7.11 -1.99
CA MET A 52 -1.85 -8.47 -1.50
C MET A 52 -1.00 -9.49 -2.25
N ALA A 53 -0.86 -9.34 -3.57
CA ALA A 53 0.04 -10.18 -4.36
C ALA A 53 1.51 -10.02 -3.91
N ALA A 54 1.99 -8.78 -3.70
CA ALA A 54 3.35 -8.55 -3.20
C ALA A 54 3.54 -9.09 -1.77
N TRP A 55 2.52 -8.95 -0.92
CA TRP A 55 2.49 -9.50 0.43
C TRP A 55 2.65 -11.01 0.40
N GLN A 56 1.88 -11.72 -0.43
CA GLN A 56 1.96 -13.17 -0.54
C GLN A 56 3.34 -13.68 -0.99
N LEU A 57 4.07 -12.89 -1.78
CA LEU A 57 5.42 -13.22 -2.24
C LEU A 57 6.50 -13.08 -1.15
N LEU A 58 6.27 -12.28 -0.10
CA LEU A 58 7.24 -12.12 0.98
C LEU A 58 7.41 -13.43 1.75
N SER A 59 8.66 -13.85 1.91
CA SER A 59 9.01 -15.06 2.66
C SER A 59 8.73 -14.93 4.17
N GLN A 60 8.86 -13.71 4.69
CA GLN A 60 8.57 -13.36 6.08
C GLN A 60 7.70 -12.10 6.15
N LYS A 61 6.80 -12.03 7.14
CA LYS A 61 5.88 -10.90 7.29
C LYS A 61 6.46 -9.88 8.29
N PRO A 62 6.47 -8.57 7.95
CA PRO A 62 6.90 -7.53 8.87
C PRO A 62 5.90 -7.32 10.02
N ASP A 63 6.41 -6.86 11.17
CA ASP A 63 5.60 -6.44 12.31
C ASP A 63 4.98 -5.03 12.14
N LEU A 64 5.53 -4.23 11.22
CA LEU A 64 5.12 -2.86 10.95
C LEU A 64 5.28 -2.53 9.46
N LEU A 65 4.27 -1.89 8.89
CA LEU A 65 4.25 -1.50 7.49
C LEU A 65 4.29 0.03 7.33
N PHE A 66 5.21 0.51 6.49
CA PHE A 66 5.18 1.86 5.95
C PHE A 66 4.57 1.82 4.55
N VAL A 67 3.43 2.47 4.39
CA VAL A 67 2.68 2.48 3.13
C VAL A 67 2.74 3.88 2.52
N ASP A 68 3.09 3.95 1.25
CA ASP A 68 3.01 5.17 0.44
C ASP A 68 1.58 5.35 -0.08
N GLY A 69 0.80 6.16 0.63
CA GLY A 69 -0.61 6.44 0.38
C GLY A 69 -1.45 6.54 1.66
N HIS A 70 -2.39 7.51 1.71
CA HIS A 70 -3.08 7.93 2.94
C HIS A 70 -3.63 6.77 3.80
N GLY A 71 -3.63 6.97 5.12
CA GLY A 71 -4.36 6.12 6.06
C GLY A 71 -5.66 6.79 6.52
N ILE A 72 -5.76 7.03 7.82
CA ILE A 72 -6.91 7.67 8.49
C ILE A 72 -7.13 9.12 8.01
N SER A 73 -6.11 9.76 7.43
CA SER A 73 -6.20 11.11 6.84
C SER A 73 -7.11 11.19 5.61
N HIS A 74 -7.47 10.05 5.00
CA HIS A 74 -8.38 10.01 3.85
C HIS A 74 -9.77 10.64 4.20
N PRO A 75 -10.49 11.27 3.24
CA PRO A 75 -11.83 11.83 3.49
C PRO A 75 -12.84 10.83 4.06
N ARG A 76 -12.66 9.54 3.79
CA ARG A 76 -13.48 8.45 4.35
C ARG A 76 -12.85 7.72 5.54
N ARG A 77 -11.74 8.24 6.09
CA ARG A 77 -10.94 7.62 7.17
C ARG A 77 -10.38 6.22 6.84
N LEU A 78 -10.48 5.80 5.59
CA LEU A 78 -10.07 4.51 5.07
C LEU A 78 -9.29 4.69 3.75
N GLY A 79 -8.07 5.22 3.85
CA GLY A 79 -7.14 5.25 2.73
C GLY A 79 -6.39 3.92 2.56
N VAL A 80 -5.49 3.83 1.58
CA VAL A 80 -4.79 2.57 1.25
C VAL A 80 -3.95 2.00 2.39
N ALA A 81 -3.28 2.83 3.21
CA ALA A 81 -2.53 2.34 4.35
C ALA A 81 -3.45 1.65 5.37
N SER A 82 -4.55 2.31 5.77
CA SER A 82 -5.50 1.75 6.72
C SER A 82 -6.27 0.57 6.14
N HIS A 83 -6.68 0.64 4.88
CA HIS A 83 -7.39 -0.45 4.19
C HIS A 83 -6.52 -1.70 4.11
N PHE A 84 -5.26 -1.56 3.70
CA PHE A 84 -4.36 -2.69 3.60
C PHE A 84 -4.01 -3.26 4.98
N GLY A 85 -3.71 -2.41 5.97
CA GLY A 85 -3.42 -2.85 7.34
C GLY A 85 -4.54 -3.68 7.96
N LEU A 86 -5.81 -3.30 7.71
CA LEU A 86 -6.97 -4.08 8.13
C LEU A 86 -7.06 -5.46 7.45
N LEU A 87 -6.61 -5.59 6.20
CA LEU A 87 -6.68 -6.85 5.45
C LEU A 87 -5.59 -7.84 5.85
N VAL A 88 -4.40 -7.35 6.22
CA VAL A 88 -3.28 -8.21 6.63
C VAL A 88 -3.13 -8.36 8.14
N ASP A 89 -3.94 -7.63 8.92
CA ASP A 89 -3.88 -7.57 10.38
C ASP A 89 -2.49 -7.18 10.90
N VAL A 90 -1.92 -6.13 10.32
CA VAL A 90 -0.59 -5.59 10.68
C VAL A 90 -0.68 -4.07 10.89
N PRO A 91 -0.04 -3.53 11.94
CA PRO A 91 0.09 -2.09 12.12
C PRO A 91 0.65 -1.39 10.87
N THR A 92 -0.03 -0.34 10.41
CA THR A 92 0.38 0.44 9.25
C THR A 92 0.55 1.91 9.59
N LEU A 93 1.66 2.50 9.14
CA LEU A 93 1.90 3.92 9.09
C LEU A 93 1.86 4.38 7.63
N TRP A 94 1.16 5.48 7.38
CA TRP A 94 1.29 6.16 6.10
C TRP A 94 2.50 7.10 6.14
N CYS A 95 3.33 7.06 5.11
CA CYS A 95 4.35 8.06 4.86
C CYS A 95 3.96 8.85 3.60
N GLY A 96 3.86 10.17 3.71
CA GLY A 96 3.71 11.01 2.54
C GLY A 96 3.94 12.48 2.85
N GLU A 97 4.26 13.22 1.80
CA GLU A 97 4.78 14.59 1.87
C GLU A 97 3.69 15.63 2.22
N LYS A 98 2.43 15.38 1.83
CA LYS A 98 1.34 16.35 1.99
C LYS A 98 0.35 15.94 3.06
N ALA A 99 0.39 16.62 4.21
CA ALA A 99 -0.69 16.55 5.18
C ALA A 99 -1.98 17.07 4.55
N SER A 100 -2.96 16.19 4.29
CA SER A 100 -4.33 16.62 4.01
C SER A 100 -4.95 17.06 5.33
N VAL A 101 -4.77 18.33 5.68
CA VAL A 101 -5.41 18.97 6.83
C VAL A 101 -6.87 19.19 6.46
N ARG A 102 -7.81 18.61 7.22
CA ARG A 102 -9.21 19.06 7.16
C ARG A 102 -9.26 20.44 7.82
N PRO A 103 -9.91 21.46 7.21
CA PRO A 103 -10.36 22.59 8.00
C PRO A 103 -11.36 22.06 9.02
N ILE A 104 -11.15 22.44 10.27
CA ILE A 104 -12.04 22.17 11.40
C ILE A 104 -13.29 23.05 11.22
#